data_AF-A0A1N6ZFI8-F1
#
_entry.id   AF-A0A1N6ZFI8-F1
#
_cell.length_a   1.000
_cell.length_b   1.000
_cell.length_c   1.000
_cell.angle_alpha   90.00
_cell.angle_beta   90.00
_cell.angle_gamma   90.00
#
_symmetry.space_group_name_H-M   'P 1'
#
loop_
_entity.id
_entity.type
_entity.pdbx_description
1 polymer ?
#
loop_
_entity_poly.entity_id
_entity_poly.type
_entity_poly.pdbx_seq_one_letter_code
_entity_poly.pdbx_strand_id
1 'polypeptide(L)'
;MRLHAEGWTLAARLTEPPLRGLPAIQARWVDGIKRAALRQLHASVAGERLLLRIYLIGEESSEIALQSDLLGQPPAWLARQMEKHLADERRHASLFAAALTARGGIAPLPLSARPDALTLRKIAQWRTLAHRYGTSFSAGHLIPAFAIGLCAEQTFTRVLRRHCTLIGAVHPLYSLLVGVLSDEDRHVRLCQHTLARLVLPSEHGSLASLLDEIRAIDRAWGVSSALIMYLAGAALRLWPARP
;
A
#
# COMPACT_ATOMS: atom_id res chain seq x y z
N MET A 1 28.00 -6.58 -3.02
CA MET A 1 28.71 -5.34 -2.61
C MET A 1 27.69 -4.41 -1.97
N ARG A 2 27.56 -4.44 -0.63
CA ARG A 2 26.63 -3.56 0.10
C ARG A 2 27.33 -2.21 0.24
N LEU A 3 26.89 -1.20 -0.51
CA LEU A 3 27.29 0.17 -0.27
C LEU A 3 26.65 0.59 1.05
N HIS A 4 27.44 0.54 2.12
CA HIS A 4 27.13 1.20 3.38
C HIS A 4 26.88 2.66 3.05
N ALA A 5 25.61 3.04 3.02
CA ALA A 5 25.20 4.39 2.76
C ALA A 5 25.26 5.19 4.07
N GLU A 6 26.49 5.33 4.56
CA GLU A 6 26.89 6.27 5.60
C GLU A 6 26.62 7.68 5.05
N GLY A 7 25.74 8.43 5.72
CA GLY A 7 25.46 9.84 5.40
C GLY A 7 24.00 10.22 5.18
N TRP A 8 23.05 9.26 5.12
CA TRP A 8 21.63 9.61 5.08
C TRP A 8 21.06 9.74 6.48
N THR A 9 20.40 10.86 6.76
CA THR A 9 19.64 11.05 8.00
C THR A 9 18.50 10.03 8.07
N LEU A 10 18.06 9.68 9.29
CA LEU A 10 16.90 8.81 9.49
C LEU A 10 15.67 9.32 8.72
N ALA A 11 15.44 10.63 8.75
CA ALA A 11 14.37 11.28 7.98
C ALA A 11 14.46 10.97 6.48
N ALA A 12 15.65 11.06 5.88
CA ALA A 12 15.85 10.73 4.46
C ALA A 12 15.64 9.24 4.15
N ARG A 13 15.88 8.34 5.11
CA ARG A 13 15.62 6.89 4.95
C ARG A 13 14.13 6.55 4.97
N LEU A 14 13.38 7.26 5.79
CA LEU A 14 11.95 7.11 5.95
C LEU A 14 11.16 7.70 4.77
N THR A 15 11.75 8.62 4.01
CA THR A 15 11.22 9.01 2.70
C THR A 15 11.54 7.95 1.65
N GLU A 16 10.70 7.84 0.61
CA GLU A 16 11.01 6.98 -0.52
C GLU A 16 12.25 7.52 -1.25
N PRO A 17 13.28 6.68 -1.48
CA PRO A 17 14.50 7.13 -2.11
C PRO A 17 14.25 7.39 -3.61
N PRO A 18 14.85 8.45 -4.19
CA PRO A 18 14.83 8.63 -5.63
C PRO A 18 15.50 7.44 -6.32
N LEU A 19 14.81 6.82 -7.27
CA LEU A 19 15.37 5.76 -8.10
C LEU A 19 16.38 6.35 -9.09
N ARG A 20 17.50 5.66 -9.31
CA ARG A 20 18.54 6.04 -10.28
C ARG A 20 18.93 4.85 -11.15
N GLY A 21 19.42 5.10 -12.37
CA GLY A 21 19.89 4.06 -13.28
C GLY A 21 18.80 3.10 -13.78
N LEU A 22 19.13 1.82 -13.91
CA LEU A 22 18.21 0.77 -14.39
C LEU A 22 16.89 0.70 -13.60
N PRO A 23 16.87 0.76 -12.25
CA PRO A 23 15.62 0.85 -11.48
C PRO A 23 14.71 2.01 -11.88
N ALA A 24 15.28 3.19 -12.22
CA ALA A 24 14.50 4.34 -12.66
C ALA A 24 13.86 4.09 -14.04
N ILE A 25 14.60 3.46 -14.95
CA ILE A 25 14.09 3.07 -16.27
C ILE A 25 12.95 2.07 -16.11
N GLN A 26 13.14 1.00 -15.32
CA GLN A 26 12.10 0.02 -15.04
C GLN A 26 10.85 0.67 -14.45
N ALA A 27 11.01 1.57 -13.48
CA ALA A 27 9.88 2.28 -12.88
C ALA A 27 9.09 3.11 -13.90
N ARG A 28 9.77 3.76 -14.86
CA ARG A 28 9.10 4.50 -15.94
C ARG A 28 8.29 3.58 -16.86
N TRP A 29 8.84 2.43 -17.25
CA TRP A 29 8.12 1.43 -18.05
C TRP A 29 6.89 0.89 -17.31
N VAL A 30 7.06 0.51 -16.05
CA VAL A 30 5.96 0.03 -15.20
C VAL A 30 4.90 1.11 -15.03
N ASP A 31 5.29 2.38 -14.86
CA ASP A 31 4.34 3.50 -14.77
C ASP A 31 3.53 3.66 -16.06
N GLY A 32 4.17 3.52 -17.23
CA GLY A 32 3.51 3.53 -18.54
C GLY A 32 2.46 2.43 -18.66
N ILE A 33 2.83 1.18 -18.32
CA ILE A 33 1.91 0.04 -18.34
C ILE A 33 0.74 0.26 -17.37
N LYS A 34 1.03 0.71 -16.13
CA LYS A 34 -0.01 1.00 -15.14
C LYS A 34 -0.97 2.08 -15.63
N ARG A 35 -0.48 3.19 -16.20
CA ARG A 35 -1.36 4.22 -16.77
C ARG A 35 -2.24 3.66 -17.88
N ALA A 36 -1.70 2.83 -18.77
CA ALA A 36 -2.48 2.20 -19.82
C ALA A 36 -3.55 1.23 -19.25
N ALA A 37 -3.19 0.42 -18.24
CA ALA A 37 -4.12 -0.45 -17.54
C ALA A 37 -5.26 0.34 -16.88
N LEU A 38 -4.92 1.45 -16.21
CA LEU A 38 -5.91 2.31 -15.56
C LEU A 38 -6.85 2.97 -16.54
N ARG A 39 -6.36 3.42 -17.72
CA ARG A 39 -7.26 3.94 -18.77
C ARG A 39 -8.26 2.88 -19.20
N GLN A 40 -7.82 1.64 -19.35
CA GLN A 40 -8.71 0.54 -19.73
C GLN A 40 -9.73 0.24 -18.64
N LEU A 41 -9.31 0.22 -17.38
CA LEU A 41 -10.20 -0.07 -16.25
C LEU A 41 -11.22 1.05 -16.02
N HIS A 42 -10.83 2.32 -16.17
CA HIS A 42 -11.76 3.45 -16.07
C HIS A 42 -12.66 3.61 -17.32
N ALA A 43 -12.37 2.93 -18.43
CA ALA A 43 -13.20 2.98 -19.62
C ALA A 43 -14.50 2.18 -19.51
N SER A 44 -14.70 1.41 -18.43
CA SER A 44 -15.95 0.66 -18.22
C SER A 44 -16.32 0.55 -16.73
N VAL A 45 -17.62 0.45 -16.46
CA VAL A 45 -18.13 0.22 -15.10
C VAL A 45 -17.59 -1.08 -14.51
N ALA A 46 -17.41 -2.13 -15.32
CA ALA A 46 -16.82 -3.38 -14.88
C ALA A 46 -15.35 -3.21 -14.42
N GLY A 47 -14.56 -2.41 -15.12
CA GLY A 47 -13.18 -2.10 -14.73
C GLY A 47 -13.11 -1.23 -13.48
N GLU A 48 -14.00 -0.24 -13.34
CA GLU A 48 -14.11 0.56 -12.10
C GLU A 48 -14.48 -0.30 -10.89
N ARG A 49 -15.42 -1.25 -11.06
CA ARG A 49 -15.77 -2.22 -10.01
C ARG A 49 -14.57 -3.06 -9.58
N LEU A 50 -13.76 -3.53 -10.54
CA LEU A 50 -12.54 -4.27 -10.23
C LEU A 50 -11.54 -3.41 -9.44
N LEU A 51 -11.35 -2.14 -9.83
CA LEU A 51 -10.47 -1.22 -9.09
C LEU A 51 -10.94 -1.01 -7.65
N LEU A 52 -12.23 -0.75 -7.45
CA LEU A 52 -12.81 -0.54 -6.12
C LEU A 52 -12.68 -1.80 -5.25
N ARG A 53 -12.79 -2.99 -5.83
CA ARG A 53 -12.54 -4.25 -5.13
C ARG A 53 -11.07 -4.42 -4.74
N ILE A 54 -10.13 -4.04 -5.61
CA ILE A 54 -8.70 -4.06 -5.29
C ILE A 54 -8.40 -3.12 -4.11
N TYR A 55 -8.99 -1.93 -4.09
CA TYR A 55 -8.84 -0.99 -2.98
C TYR A 55 -9.45 -1.52 -1.69
N LEU A 56 -10.67 -2.06 -1.74
CA LEU A 56 -11.31 -2.67 -0.58
C LEU A 56 -10.45 -3.79 0.04
N ILE A 57 -9.91 -4.69 -0.79
CA ILE A 57 -8.98 -5.74 -0.33
C ILE A 57 -7.72 -5.15 0.31
N GLY A 58 -7.24 -4.02 -0.22
CA GLY A 58 -6.11 -3.27 0.32
C GLY A 58 -6.35 -2.82 1.76
N GLU A 59 -7.44 -2.07 1.99
CA GLU A 59 -7.75 -1.53 3.32
C GLU A 59 -8.04 -2.64 4.34
N GLU A 60 -8.75 -3.69 3.92
CA GLU A 60 -9.03 -4.86 4.79
C GLU A 60 -7.74 -5.61 5.17
N SER A 61 -6.77 -5.68 4.25
CA SER A 61 -5.48 -6.34 4.51
C SER A 61 -4.60 -5.53 5.46
N SER A 62 -4.67 -4.19 5.40
CA SER A 62 -3.96 -3.28 6.31
C SER A 62 -4.48 -3.42 7.75
N GLU A 63 -5.80 -3.56 7.93
CA GLU A 63 -6.42 -3.86 9.23
C GLU A 63 -5.86 -5.15 9.86
N ILE A 64 -5.78 -6.24 9.09
CA ILE A 64 -5.26 -7.54 9.56
C ILE A 64 -3.77 -7.46 9.92
N ALA A 65 -2.98 -6.65 9.21
CA ALA A 65 -1.57 -6.48 9.51
C ALA A 65 -1.34 -5.69 10.82
N LEU A 66 -2.12 -4.63 11.05
CA LEU A 66 -2.08 -3.79 12.25
C LEU A 66 -2.68 -4.47 13.49
N GLN A 67 -3.55 -5.46 13.31
CA GLN A 67 -4.11 -6.28 14.39
C GLN A 67 -3.31 -7.58 14.64
N SER A 68 -2.21 -7.81 13.92
CA SER A 68 -1.52 -9.09 14.03
C SER A 68 -0.94 -9.33 15.43
N ASP A 69 -1.00 -10.59 15.87
CA ASP A 69 -0.47 -11.08 17.16
C ASP A 69 1.03 -10.80 17.37
N LEU A 70 1.73 -10.31 16.34
CA LEU A 70 3.13 -9.90 16.39
C LEU A 70 3.32 -8.62 17.20
N LEU A 71 2.29 -7.79 17.27
CA LEU A 71 2.29 -6.53 18.00
C LEU A 71 1.96 -6.87 19.46
N GLY A 72 3.00 -7.15 20.26
CA GLY A 72 2.86 -7.15 21.73
C GLY A 72 2.27 -5.82 22.22
N GLN A 73 2.07 -5.64 23.53
CA GLN A 73 1.37 -4.45 24.05
C GLN A 73 2.10 -3.14 23.65
N PRO A 74 1.53 -2.31 22.74
CA PRO A 74 2.16 -1.06 22.35
C PRO A 74 2.02 -0.04 23.49
N PRO A 75 2.93 0.94 23.61
CA PRO A 75 2.77 2.04 24.55
C PRO A 75 1.41 2.74 24.36
N ALA A 76 0.79 3.20 25.45
CA ALA A 76 -0.58 3.74 25.41
C ALA A 76 -0.78 4.90 24.40
N TRP A 77 0.24 5.73 24.17
CA TRP A 77 0.18 6.77 23.16
C TRP A 77 0.12 6.22 21.73
N LEU A 78 0.78 5.10 21.48
CA LEU A 78 0.83 4.43 20.18
C LEU A 78 -0.44 3.63 19.95
N ALA A 79 -0.97 2.98 20.99
CA ALA A 79 -2.26 2.29 20.94
C ALA A 79 -3.37 3.21 20.42
N ARG A 80 -3.47 4.44 20.98
CA ARG A 80 -4.45 5.45 20.52
C ARG A 80 -4.24 5.87 19.07
N GLN A 81 -2.99 5.96 18.61
CA GLN A 81 -2.69 6.30 17.22
C GLN A 81 -3.08 5.16 16.26
N MET A 82 -2.77 3.92 16.63
CA MET A 82 -3.15 2.73 15.87
C MET A 82 -4.67 2.57 15.79
N GLU A 83 -5.39 2.82 16.89
CA GLU A 83 -6.86 2.80 16.90
C GLU A 83 -7.46 3.84 15.96
N LYS A 84 -6.90 5.06 15.96
CA LYS A 84 -7.32 6.10 15.02
C LYS A 84 -7.04 5.70 13.57
N HIS A 85 -5.85 5.19 13.27
CA HIS A 85 -5.49 4.71 11.94
C HIS A 85 -6.46 3.61 11.50
N LEU A 86 -6.72 2.63 12.35
CA LEU A 86 -7.69 1.57 12.09
C LEU A 86 -9.11 2.09 11.82
N ALA A 87 -9.54 3.14 12.52
CA ALA A 87 -10.83 3.78 12.25
C ALA A 87 -10.86 4.47 10.86
N ASP A 88 -9.75 5.10 10.45
CA ASP A 88 -9.59 5.69 9.12
C ASP A 88 -9.64 4.59 8.04
N GLU A 89 -8.92 3.47 8.20
CA GLU A 89 -8.94 2.31 7.29
C GLU A 89 -10.36 1.73 7.11
N ARG A 90 -11.07 1.52 8.23
CA ARG A 90 -12.47 1.03 8.19
C ARG A 90 -13.40 2.00 7.46
N ARG A 91 -13.18 3.31 7.65
CA ARG A 91 -13.92 4.33 6.92
C ARG A 91 -13.61 4.27 5.43
N HIS A 92 -12.35 4.12 5.02
CA HIS A 92 -11.99 3.97 3.60
C HIS A 92 -12.62 2.73 2.98
N ALA A 93 -12.53 1.58 3.65
CA ALA A 93 -13.19 0.35 3.23
C ALA A 93 -14.70 0.57 3.02
N SER A 94 -15.37 1.26 3.95
CA SER A 94 -16.80 1.57 3.84
C SER A 94 -17.13 2.47 2.63
N LEU A 95 -16.26 3.46 2.35
CA LEU A 95 -16.43 4.37 1.22
C LEU A 95 -16.22 3.65 -0.12
N PHE A 96 -15.21 2.78 -0.22
CA PHE A 96 -14.98 1.96 -1.41
C PHE A 96 -16.11 0.95 -1.63
N ALA A 97 -16.60 0.31 -0.57
CA ALA A 97 -17.75 -0.58 -0.64
C ALA A 97 -19.02 0.15 -1.12
N ALA A 98 -19.28 1.36 -0.61
CA ALA A 98 -20.41 2.18 -1.07
C ALA A 98 -20.28 2.55 -2.55
N ALA A 99 -19.08 2.98 -3.00
CA ALA A 99 -18.82 3.31 -4.39
C ALA A 99 -18.93 2.08 -5.31
N LEU A 100 -18.55 0.90 -4.83
CA LEU A 100 -18.68 -0.37 -5.55
C LEU A 100 -20.16 -0.74 -5.74
N THR A 101 -20.96 -0.65 -4.69
CA THR A 101 -22.41 -0.90 -4.72
C THR A 101 -23.12 0.08 -5.65
N ALA A 102 -22.78 1.37 -5.59
CA ALA A 102 -23.34 2.40 -6.48
C ALA A 102 -23.07 2.15 -7.98
N ARG A 103 -22.13 1.25 -8.30
CA ARG A 103 -21.75 0.84 -9.66
C ARG A 103 -22.29 -0.53 -10.05
N GLY A 104 -23.24 -1.08 -9.29
CA GLY A 104 -23.78 -2.42 -9.52
C GLY A 104 -22.76 -3.53 -9.24
N GLY A 105 -21.76 -3.25 -8.39
CA GLY A 105 -20.91 -4.27 -7.81
C GLY A 105 -21.57 -4.85 -6.55
N ILE A 106 -21.26 -6.10 -6.24
CA ILE A 106 -21.62 -6.68 -4.95
C ILE A 106 -20.45 -6.39 -4.01
N ALA A 107 -20.66 -5.47 -3.06
CA ALA A 107 -19.78 -5.37 -1.91
C ALA A 107 -20.03 -6.61 -1.04
N PRO A 108 -19.01 -7.44 -0.75
CA PRO A 108 -19.20 -8.59 0.13
C PRO A 108 -19.61 -8.13 1.54
N LEU A 109 -20.70 -8.70 2.07
CA LEU A 109 -21.11 -8.58 3.48
C LEU A 109 -20.47 -9.75 4.28
N PRO A 110 -19.93 -9.55 5.50
CA PRO A 110 -18.93 -8.56 5.92
C PRO A 110 -17.49 -8.94 5.50
N LEU A 111 -16.60 -7.92 5.41
CA LEU A 111 -15.11 -7.86 5.44
C LEU A 111 -14.29 -9.12 5.02
N SER A 112 -14.78 -9.90 4.07
CA SER A 112 -14.16 -11.16 3.63
C SER A 112 -14.00 -11.15 2.12
N ALA A 113 -13.59 -10.00 1.56
CA ALA A 113 -13.00 -10.01 0.24
C ALA A 113 -11.71 -10.83 0.35
N ARG A 114 -11.82 -12.15 0.17
CA ARG A 114 -10.70 -13.08 0.34
C ARG A 114 -9.54 -12.53 -0.48
N PRO A 115 -8.41 -12.18 0.16
CA PRO A 115 -7.26 -11.71 -0.58
C PRO A 115 -6.90 -12.79 -1.58
N ASP A 116 -6.63 -12.39 -2.82
CA ASP A 116 -6.18 -13.36 -3.80
C ASP A 116 -4.85 -14.02 -3.35
N ALA A 117 -4.53 -15.17 -3.93
CA ALA A 117 -3.33 -15.92 -3.56
C ALA A 117 -2.03 -15.08 -3.66
N LEU A 118 -2.04 -14.07 -4.53
CA LEU A 118 -0.94 -13.14 -4.72
C LEU A 118 -0.81 -12.18 -3.53
N THR A 119 -1.92 -11.59 -3.10
CA THR A 119 -2.00 -10.73 -1.91
C THR A 119 -1.60 -11.51 -0.67
N LEU A 120 -2.09 -12.73 -0.50
CA LEU A 120 -1.68 -13.63 0.59
C LEU A 120 -0.19 -13.94 0.57
N ARG A 121 0.40 -14.18 -0.62
CA ARG A 121 1.84 -14.42 -0.77
C ARG A 121 2.65 -13.18 -0.38
N LYS A 122 2.21 -11.98 -0.76
CA LYS A 122 2.87 -10.73 -0.37
C LYS A 122 2.82 -10.53 1.15
N ILE A 123 1.65 -10.73 1.76
CA ILE A 123 1.47 -10.67 3.22
C ILE A 123 2.37 -11.69 3.92
N ALA A 124 2.49 -12.91 3.39
CA ALA A 124 3.39 -13.92 3.95
C ALA A 124 4.86 -13.50 3.88
N GLN A 125 5.32 -12.92 2.77
CA GLN A 125 6.69 -12.40 2.64
C GLN A 125 6.97 -11.30 3.67
N TRP A 126 6.03 -10.38 3.85
CA TRP A 126 6.12 -9.34 4.88
C TRP A 126 6.15 -9.91 6.30
N ARG A 127 5.32 -10.91 6.61
CA ARG A 127 5.37 -11.61 7.91
C ARG A 127 6.71 -12.28 8.16
N THR A 128 7.26 -12.99 7.17
CA THR A 128 8.59 -13.59 7.27
C THR A 128 9.66 -12.54 7.55
N LEU A 129 9.58 -11.39 6.87
CA LEU A 129 10.51 -10.28 7.08
C LEU A 129 10.36 -9.68 8.48
N ALA A 130 9.13 -9.48 8.94
CA ALA A 130 8.84 -8.97 10.27
C ALA A 130 9.42 -9.85 11.38
N HIS A 131 9.25 -11.17 11.27
CA HIS A 131 9.85 -12.12 12.20
C HIS A 131 11.38 -12.09 12.18
N ARG A 132 11.99 -12.07 10.99
CA ARG A 132 13.46 -12.09 10.88
C ARG A 132 14.10 -10.86 11.50
N TYR A 133 13.47 -9.69 11.36
CA TYR A 133 13.97 -8.44 11.93
C TYR A 133 13.45 -8.16 13.34
N GLY A 134 12.50 -8.94 13.86
CA GLY A 134 11.85 -8.70 15.15
C GLY A 134 12.81 -8.65 16.34
N THR A 135 13.94 -9.37 16.28
CA THR A 135 14.98 -9.36 17.32
C THR A 135 16.10 -8.34 17.08
N SER A 136 16.07 -7.63 15.95
CA SER A 136 17.09 -6.63 15.58
C SER A 136 16.83 -5.25 16.21
N PHE A 137 15.74 -5.10 16.96
CA PHE A 137 15.27 -3.82 17.47
C PHE A 137 14.79 -3.92 18.91
N SER A 138 15.04 -2.86 19.68
CA SER A 138 14.65 -2.75 21.09
C SER A 138 13.13 -2.68 21.28
N ALA A 139 12.41 -2.06 20.33
CA ALA A 139 10.94 -2.07 20.30
C ALA A 139 10.35 -3.34 19.65
N GLY A 140 11.18 -4.34 19.37
CA GLY A 140 10.77 -5.63 18.84
C GLY A 140 10.04 -5.53 17.49
N HIS A 141 8.97 -6.32 17.35
CA HIS A 141 8.16 -6.41 16.13
C HIS A 141 7.39 -5.12 15.77
N LEU A 142 7.31 -4.13 16.66
CA LEU A 142 6.69 -2.83 16.34
C LEU A 142 7.42 -2.14 15.18
N ILE A 143 8.76 -2.17 15.17
CA ILE A 143 9.54 -1.49 14.12
C ILE A 143 9.30 -2.14 12.75
N PRO A 144 9.41 -3.47 12.59
CA PRO A 144 9.06 -4.11 11.33
C PRO A 144 7.62 -3.88 10.86
N ALA A 145 6.65 -3.91 11.77
CA ALA A 145 5.25 -3.64 11.42
C ALA A 145 5.06 -2.21 10.88
N PHE A 146 5.61 -1.20 11.56
CA PHE A 146 5.53 0.20 11.10
C PHE A 146 6.34 0.46 9.83
N ALA A 147 7.45 -0.25 9.60
CA ALA A 147 8.21 -0.16 8.36
C ALA A 147 7.45 -0.74 7.17
N ILE A 148 6.73 -1.86 7.37
CA ILE A 148 5.84 -2.45 6.36
C ILE A 148 4.68 -1.49 6.07
N GLY A 149 4.01 -1.00 7.13
CA GLY A 149 2.94 -0.01 7.02
C GLY A 149 3.39 1.23 6.23
N LEU A 150 4.52 1.84 6.61
CA LEU A 150 5.08 2.98 5.89
C LEU A 150 5.24 2.73 4.38
N CYS A 151 5.81 1.59 3.98
CA CYS A 151 6.00 1.26 2.58
C CYS A 151 4.66 0.97 1.86
N ALA A 152 3.69 0.37 2.55
CA ALA A 152 2.35 0.17 2.05
C ALA A 152 1.66 1.52 1.77
N GLU A 153 1.65 2.45 2.73
CA GLU A 153 1.03 3.78 2.55
C GLU A 153 1.72 4.60 1.48
N GLN A 154 3.06 4.56 1.41
CA GLN A 154 3.81 5.18 0.32
C GLN A 154 3.39 4.58 -1.03
N THR A 155 3.18 3.27 -1.10
CA THR A 155 2.72 2.61 -2.32
C THR A 155 1.30 3.01 -2.69
N PHE A 156 0.40 3.06 -1.71
CA PHE A 156 -1.00 3.37 -1.95
C PHE A 156 -1.19 4.85 -2.33
N THR A 157 -0.52 5.79 -1.67
CA THR A 157 -0.48 7.21 -2.10
C THR A 157 0.01 7.37 -3.54
N ARG A 158 1.05 6.64 -3.97
CA ARG A 158 1.51 6.65 -5.38
C ARG A 158 0.46 6.10 -6.35
N VAL A 159 -0.29 5.08 -5.94
CA VAL A 159 -1.41 4.55 -6.72
C VAL A 159 -2.51 5.60 -6.84
N LEU A 160 -3.04 6.11 -5.73
CA LEU A 160 -4.12 7.10 -5.75
C LEU A 160 -3.75 8.37 -6.52
N ARG A 161 -2.55 8.93 -6.32
CA ARG A 161 -2.06 10.09 -7.12
C ARG A 161 -2.09 9.81 -8.62
N ARG A 162 -1.65 8.63 -9.05
CA ARG A 162 -1.69 8.23 -10.46
C ARG A 162 -3.13 8.20 -10.99
N HIS A 163 -4.06 7.65 -10.20
CA HIS A 163 -5.47 7.59 -10.59
C HIS A 163 -6.08 8.99 -10.69
N CYS A 164 -5.93 9.82 -9.65
CA CYS A 164 -6.46 11.18 -9.64
C CYS A 164 -5.94 12.01 -10.83
N THR A 165 -4.63 11.90 -11.12
CA THR A 165 -4.01 12.57 -12.28
C THR A 165 -4.60 12.07 -13.61
N LEU A 166 -4.92 10.78 -13.70
CA LEU A 166 -5.40 10.17 -14.94
C LEU A 166 -6.86 10.50 -15.22
N ILE A 167 -7.73 10.39 -14.22
CA ILE A 167 -9.18 10.52 -14.39
C ILE A 167 -9.64 11.99 -14.35
N GLY A 168 -8.90 12.86 -13.66
CA GLY A 168 -9.23 14.28 -13.52
C GLY A 168 -10.45 14.55 -12.64
N ALA A 169 -10.65 15.83 -12.30
CA ALA A 169 -11.64 16.27 -11.31
C ALA A 169 -13.11 16.03 -11.70
N VAL A 170 -13.39 15.88 -13.00
CA VAL A 170 -14.75 15.66 -13.53
C VAL A 170 -15.22 14.22 -13.28
N HIS A 171 -14.29 13.28 -13.07
CA HIS A 171 -14.63 11.87 -12.93
C HIS A 171 -15.34 11.59 -11.59
N PRO A 172 -16.44 10.80 -11.55
CA PRO A 172 -17.23 10.60 -10.34
C PRO A 172 -16.45 10.03 -9.13
N LEU A 173 -15.43 9.20 -9.38
CA LEU A 173 -14.57 8.66 -8.33
C LEU A 173 -13.49 9.64 -7.82
N TYR A 174 -13.29 10.79 -8.46
CA TYR A 174 -12.16 11.68 -8.13
C TYR A 174 -12.21 12.18 -6.69
N SER A 175 -13.35 12.70 -6.24
CA SER A 175 -13.50 13.24 -4.89
C SER A 175 -13.26 12.17 -3.81
N LEU A 176 -13.71 10.95 -4.06
CA LEU A 176 -13.43 9.80 -3.18
C LEU A 176 -11.93 9.54 -3.08
N LEU A 177 -11.25 9.39 -4.23
CA LEU A 177 -9.83 9.04 -4.26
C LEU A 177 -8.93 10.16 -3.71
N VAL A 178 -9.29 11.42 -3.91
CA VAL A 178 -8.57 12.56 -3.31
C VAL A 178 -8.76 12.61 -1.79
N GLY A 179 -9.97 12.31 -1.31
CA GLY A 179 -10.26 12.22 0.13
C GLY A 179 -9.39 11.16 0.80
N VAL A 180 -9.41 9.93 0.26
CA VAL A 180 -8.57 8.83 0.76
C VAL A 180 -7.08 9.19 0.66
N LEU A 181 -6.62 9.74 -0.48
CA LEU A 181 -5.22 10.15 -0.65
C LEU A 181 -4.74 11.14 0.43
N SER A 182 -5.57 12.09 0.84
CA SER A 182 -5.25 13.03 1.92
C SER A 182 -5.09 12.33 3.28
N ASP A 183 -5.87 11.27 3.50
CA ASP A 183 -5.78 10.45 4.70
C ASP A 183 -4.50 9.60 4.67
N GLU A 184 -4.19 8.99 3.53
CA GLU A 184 -2.95 8.22 3.34
C GLU A 184 -1.69 9.04 3.52
N ASP A 185 -1.69 10.29 3.05
CA ASP A 185 -0.56 11.20 3.29
C ASP A 185 -0.35 11.46 4.78
N ARG A 186 -1.42 11.43 5.60
CA ARG A 186 -1.30 11.49 7.07
C ARG A 186 -0.78 10.18 7.63
N HIS A 187 -1.23 9.03 7.13
CA HIS A 187 -0.75 7.72 7.57
C HIS A 187 0.75 7.54 7.31
N VAL A 188 1.25 7.96 6.15
CA VAL A 188 2.69 8.02 5.86
C VAL A 188 3.43 8.81 6.94
N ARG A 189 2.99 10.03 7.25
CA ARG A 189 3.64 10.88 8.26
C ARG A 189 3.59 10.25 9.65
N LEU A 190 2.47 9.60 10.00
CA LEU A 190 2.32 8.87 11.25
C LEU A 190 3.36 7.74 11.36
N CYS A 191 3.47 6.89 10.34
CA CYS A 191 4.46 5.81 10.35
C CYS A 191 5.90 6.34 10.42
N GLN A 192 6.22 7.40 9.68
CA GLN A 192 7.53 8.05 9.73
C GLN A 192 7.83 8.58 11.13
N HIS A 193 6.89 9.29 11.75
CA HIS A 193 7.05 9.83 13.09
C HIS A 193 7.23 8.73 14.14
N THR A 194 6.42 7.67 14.06
CA THR A 194 6.52 6.53 14.96
C THR A 194 7.88 5.83 14.85
N LEU A 195 8.35 5.57 13.63
CA LEU A 195 9.68 4.97 13.42
C LEU A 195 10.79 5.89 13.92
N ALA A 196 10.70 7.20 13.68
CA ALA A 196 11.67 8.17 14.18
C ALA A 196 11.74 8.24 15.70
N ARG A 197 10.64 7.92 16.39
CA ARG A 197 10.55 7.91 17.85
C ARG A 197 10.98 6.59 18.49
N LEU A 198 10.74 5.46 17.82
CA LEU A 198 10.99 4.12 18.38
C LEU A 198 12.39 3.58 18.09
N VAL A 199 13.00 3.98 16.97
CA VAL A 199 14.26 3.40 16.50
C VAL A 199 15.44 4.11 17.17
N LEU A 200 16.33 3.35 17.79
CA LEU A 200 17.54 3.89 18.41
C LEU A 200 18.58 4.28 17.33
N PRO A 201 19.49 5.24 17.61
CA PRO A 201 20.54 5.61 16.66
C PRO A 201 21.41 4.44 16.18
N SER A 202 21.69 3.47 17.06
CA SER A 202 22.43 2.24 16.76
C SER A 202 21.69 1.29 15.82
N GLU A 203 20.36 1.40 15.73
CA GLU A 203 19.48 0.52 14.96
C GLU A 203 19.20 1.04 13.54
N HIS A 204 19.65 2.26 13.20
CA HIS A 204 19.41 2.88 11.91
C HIS A 204 19.87 2.02 10.72
N GLY A 205 20.99 1.30 10.85
CA GLY A 205 21.50 0.42 9.80
C GLY A 205 20.57 -0.79 9.55
N SER A 206 20.03 -1.37 10.62
CA SER A 206 19.05 -2.46 10.55
C SER A 206 17.74 -1.99 9.92
N LEU A 207 17.26 -0.80 10.31
CA LEU A 207 16.06 -0.20 9.71
C LEU A 207 16.24 0.08 8.22
N ALA A 208 17.39 0.64 7.82
CA ALA A 208 17.68 0.89 6.42
C ALA A 208 17.64 -0.40 5.58
N SER A 209 18.26 -1.47 6.09
CA SER A 209 18.25 -2.79 5.44
C SER A 209 16.84 -3.35 5.31
N LEU A 210 16.05 -3.27 6.38
CA LEU A 210 14.65 -3.68 6.39
C LEU A 210 13.81 -2.91 5.35
N LEU A 211 13.91 -1.58 5.32
CA LEU A 211 13.18 -0.74 4.36
C LEU A 211 13.58 -1.07 2.92
N ASP A 212 14.86 -1.28 2.65
CA ASP A 212 15.35 -1.64 1.32
C ASP A 212 14.79 -2.99 0.84
N GLU A 213 14.66 -3.95 1.75
CA GLU A 213 14.06 -5.26 1.47
C GLU A 213 12.54 -5.19 1.25
N ILE A 214 11.80 -4.43 2.07
CA ILE A 214 10.36 -4.21 1.86
C ILE A 214 10.13 -3.57 0.49
N ARG A 215 10.90 -2.52 0.16
CA ARG A 215 10.80 -1.82 -1.12
C ARG A 215 11.19 -2.71 -2.30
N ALA A 216 12.14 -3.64 -2.12
CA ALA A 216 12.48 -4.62 -3.14
C ALA A 216 11.32 -5.59 -3.42
N ILE A 217 10.65 -6.06 -2.38
CA ILE A 217 9.41 -6.85 -2.49
C ILE A 217 8.38 -6.03 -3.28
N ASP A 218 8.08 -4.80 -2.85
CA ASP A 218 7.07 -3.94 -3.51
C ASP A 218 7.38 -3.68 -4.99
N ARG A 219 8.66 -3.47 -5.35
CA ARG A 219 9.06 -3.30 -6.76
C ARG A 219 8.80 -4.55 -7.59
N ALA A 220 9.14 -5.73 -7.08
CA ALA A 220 8.90 -6.99 -7.78
C ALA A 220 7.40 -7.21 -8.03
N TRP A 221 6.57 -6.98 -7.00
CA TRP A 221 5.11 -7.02 -7.10
C TRP A 221 4.55 -5.94 -8.03
N GLY A 222 5.18 -4.77 -8.08
CA GLY A 222 4.81 -3.67 -8.94
C GLY A 222 4.87 -3.99 -10.43
N VAL A 223 5.80 -4.87 -10.85
CA VAL A 223 5.92 -5.34 -12.24
C VAL A 223 4.79 -6.32 -12.57
N SER A 224 4.63 -7.36 -11.75
CA SER A 224 3.62 -8.39 -11.97
C SER A 224 2.19 -7.83 -11.95
N SER A 225 1.89 -6.97 -10.97
CA SER A 225 0.58 -6.32 -10.86
C SER A 225 0.26 -5.44 -12.07
N ALA A 226 1.24 -4.72 -12.63
CA ALA A 226 1.02 -3.87 -13.79
C ALA A 226 0.55 -4.66 -15.02
N LEU A 227 1.18 -5.81 -15.28
CA LEU A 227 0.82 -6.70 -16.39
C LEU A 227 -0.56 -7.32 -16.18
N ILE A 228 -0.83 -7.85 -14.97
CA ILE A 228 -2.12 -8.45 -14.62
C ILE A 228 -3.25 -7.42 -14.77
N MET A 229 -3.06 -6.21 -14.23
CA MET A 229 -4.05 -5.12 -14.36
C MET A 229 -4.29 -4.73 -15.82
N TYR A 230 -3.24 -4.68 -16.64
CA TYR A 230 -3.37 -4.36 -18.06
C TYR A 230 -4.20 -5.41 -18.80
N LEU A 231 -3.89 -6.69 -18.59
CA LEU A 231 -4.62 -7.81 -19.20
C LEU A 231 -6.06 -7.89 -18.73
N ALA A 232 -6.31 -7.69 -17.43
CA ALA A 232 -7.67 -7.65 -16.87
C ALA A 232 -8.48 -6.49 -17.45
N GLY A 233 -7.90 -5.29 -17.55
CA GLY A 233 -8.54 -4.14 -18.18
C GLY A 233 -8.87 -4.38 -19.66
N ALA A 234 -7.95 -4.99 -20.41
CA ALA A 234 -8.17 -5.36 -21.81
C ALA A 234 -9.31 -6.37 -21.94
N ALA A 235 -9.30 -7.44 -21.13
CA ALA A 235 -10.33 -8.46 -21.14
C ALA A 235 -11.72 -7.90 -20.80
N LEU A 236 -11.83 -7.06 -19.76
CA LEU A 236 -13.11 -6.44 -19.36
C LEU A 236 -13.65 -5.45 -20.40
N ARG A 237 -12.78 -4.87 -21.23
CA ARG A 237 -13.19 -4.01 -22.35
C ARG A 237 -13.65 -4.82 -23.56
N LEU A 238 -12.97 -5.92 -23.87
CA LEU A 238 -13.25 -6.76 -25.03
C LEU A 238 -14.42 -7.73 -24.79
N TRP A 239 -14.64 -8.12 -23.54
CA TRP A 239 -15.71 -9.03 -23.14
C TRP A 239 -16.52 -8.42 -21.99
N PRO A 240 -17.36 -7.40 -22.27
CA PRO A 240 -18.23 -6.85 -21.24
C PRO A 240 -19.14 -7.97 -20.75
N ALA A 241 -18.97 -8.36 -19.47
CA ALA A 241 -19.85 -9.34 -18.84
C ALA A 241 -21.29 -8.87 -19.02
N ARG A 242 -22.15 -9.75 -19.57
CA ARG A 242 -23.58 -9.51 -19.68
C ARG A 242 -24.15 -9.20 -18.28
N PRO A 243 -25.16 -8.31 -18.19
CA PRO A 243 -25.71 -7.81 -16.93
C PRO A 243 -26.12 -8.93 -15.97
#